data_AF-A0A6A9UUB4-F1
#
_entry.id   AF-A0A6A9UUB4-F1
#
_cell.length_a   1.000
_cell.length_b   1.000
_cell.length_c   1.000
_cell.angle_alpha   90.00
_cell.angle_beta   90.00
_cell.angle_gamma   90.00
#
_symmetry.space_group_name_H-M   'P 1'
#
loop_
_entity.id
_entity.type
_entity.pdbx_description
1 polymer ?
#
loop_
_entity_poly.entity_id
_entity_poly.type
_entity_poly.pdbx_seq_one_letter_code
_entity_poly.pdbx_strand_id
1 'polypeptide(L)'
;MACPSGSTSTTASVMPTPPAPRPASTSRHPTCRNRPWQEALRSPDFGSQTSSGLAETRRWGHTGAVPTAATPAPRRWPAALFVLVGAVHLVALLLGWPTSTYTQWLLVPPLIAHLLLRCRTVRSPLVRWGVVALLLSWLGDSVPTLLPPPARLPTNMVFFGLAHASWIMAFLPCWRRSIVGTRPQLLVPYAIGVVGLIGLCLPGSGSLWPAVVAYGLLLVTMPVLATGVDVLTSWGGIAFVLCAGLLGWRAFRPGFDLPAVDAVIMAAYLCAQALLVAGTLRAQWRRGPGPALGQAPVGLTGRPSSA
;
A
#
# COMPACT_ATOMS: atom_id res chain seq x y z
N MET A 1 -62.82 20.33 36.27
CA MET A 1 -61.68 20.49 37.21
C MET A 1 -60.44 20.70 36.36
N ALA A 2 -60.13 21.94 35.96
CA ALA A 2 -59.46 22.99 36.74
C ALA A 2 -57.92 22.91 36.58
N CYS A 3 -57.36 23.81 35.76
CA CYS A 3 -56.05 24.41 36.03
C CYS A 3 -56.15 25.22 37.34
N PRO A 4 -55.03 25.48 38.05
CA PRO A 4 -54.29 26.72 37.78
C PRO A 4 -52.76 26.60 38.03
N SER A 5 -51.96 27.27 37.18
CA SER A 5 -51.16 28.49 37.48
C SER A 5 -49.86 28.28 38.25
N GLY A 6 -48.74 28.66 37.61
CA GLY A 6 -47.43 28.79 38.24
C GLY A 6 -46.50 29.62 37.36
N SER A 7 -46.74 30.93 37.30
CA SER A 7 -45.80 31.92 36.77
C SER A 7 -44.60 32.07 37.70
N THR A 8 -43.39 31.88 37.20
CA THR A 8 -42.17 32.44 37.82
C THR A 8 -41.27 33.02 36.73
N SER A 9 -41.25 34.34 36.69
CA SER A 9 -40.25 35.19 36.06
C SER A 9 -38.98 35.12 36.90
N THR A 10 -37.82 34.75 36.33
CA THR A 10 -36.51 35.01 36.95
C THR A 10 -35.40 35.04 35.90
N THR A 11 -34.96 36.27 35.63
CA THR A 11 -33.57 36.70 35.40
C THR A 11 -32.83 36.25 34.15
N ALA A 12 -32.72 37.22 33.23
CA ALA A 12 -31.67 37.31 32.23
C ALA A 12 -30.27 37.26 32.90
N SER A 13 -29.57 36.15 32.77
CA SER A 13 -28.12 36.10 32.98
C SER A 13 -27.43 36.61 31.72
N VAL A 14 -26.95 37.84 31.81
CA VAL A 14 -25.94 38.42 30.92
C VAL A 14 -24.75 37.46 30.89
N MET A 15 -24.52 36.83 29.73
CA MET A 15 -23.36 36.00 29.47
C MET A 15 -22.13 36.92 29.35
N PRO A 16 -21.04 36.71 30.10
CA PRO A 16 -19.83 37.49 29.94
C PRO A 16 -19.25 37.26 28.54
N THR A 17 -19.03 38.36 27.83
CA THR A 17 -18.36 38.43 26.53
C THR A 17 -16.99 37.74 26.60
N PRO A 18 -16.66 36.84 25.65
CA PRO A 18 -15.33 36.26 25.57
C PRO A 18 -14.30 37.36 25.24
N PRO A 19 -13.10 37.32 25.84
CA PRO A 19 -12.06 38.31 25.58
C PRO A 19 -11.63 38.28 24.10
N ALA A 20 -11.43 39.47 23.54
CA ALA A 20 -11.06 39.70 22.16
C ALA A 20 -9.82 38.87 21.74
N PRO A 21 -9.81 38.28 20.52
CA PRO A 21 -8.66 37.57 20.02
C PRO A 21 -7.47 38.53 19.83
N ARG A 22 -6.33 38.16 20.41
CA ARG A 22 -5.04 38.86 20.22
C ARG A 22 -4.68 38.93 18.73
N PRO A 23 -4.08 40.03 18.26
CA PRO A 23 -3.71 40.20 16.87
C PRO A 23 -2.74 39.11 16.40
N ALA A 24 -3.04 38.56 15.22
CA ALA A 24 -2.29 37.50 14.57
C ALA A 24 -0.80 37.89 14.42
N SER A 25 0.07 37.06 15.02
CA SER A 25 1.49 37.06 14.70
C SER A 25 1.66 36.68 13.22
N THR A 26 2.15 37.63 12.44
CA THR A 26 2.61 37.49 11.07
C THR A 26 3.83 36.54 11.02
N SER A 27 3.57 35.23 10.99
CA SER A 27 4.57 34.27 10.54
C SER A 27 4.37 34.04 9.04
N ARG A 28 5.34 34.52 8.26
CA ARG A 28 5.38 34.42 6.82
C ARG A 28 5.44 32.94 6.41
N HIS A 29 4.43 32.48 5.71
CA HIS A 29 4.55 31.34 4.80
C HIS A 29 5.58 31.68 3.71
N PRO A 30 6.55 30.80 3.40
CA PRO A 30 7.10 30.73 2.07
C PRO A 30 6.16 29.83 1.24
N THR A 31 5.20 30.44 0.56
CA THR A 31 4.54 29.81 -0.59
C THR A 31 5.44 29.92 -1.82
N CYS A 32 5.54 28.78 -2.52
CA CYS A 32 5.86 28.63 -3.94
C CYS A 32 7.25 29.03 -4.47
N ARG A 33 7.99 28.01 -4.93
CA ARG A 33 8.27 27.94 -6.38
C ARG A 33 8.43 26.51 -6.86
N ASN A 34 7.50 26.08 -7.71
CA ASN A 34 7.71 25.02 -8.69
C ASN A 34 8.98 25.35 -9.49
N ARG A 35 10.02 24.53 -9.37
CA ARG A 35 11.11 24.50 -10.35
C ARG A 35 10.84 23.40 -11.38
N PRO A 36 10.83 23.70 -12.69
CA PRO A 36 10.91 22.68 -13.71
C PRO A 36 12.24 21.92 -13.58
N TRP A 37 12.17 20.60 -13.63
CA TRP A 37 13.27 19.63 -13.61
C TRP A 37 14.38 19.83 -14.67
N GLN A 38 14.27 20.81 -15.58
CA GLN A 38 15.16 20.98 -16.73
C GLN A 38 16.38 21.89 -16.48
N GLU A 39 16.49 22.53 -15.30
CA GLU A 39 17.61 23.43 -14.96
C GLU A 39 18.71 22.80 -14.08
N ALA A 40 18.57 21.52 -13.69
CA ALA A 40 19.56 20.84 -12.85
C ALA A 40 20.74 20.20 -13.62
N LEU A 41 20.83 20.41 -14.94
CA LEU A 41 21.85 19.78 -15.81
C LEU A 41 22.83 20.77 -16.46
N ARG A 42 22.90 22.02 -16.02
CA ARG A 42 23.89 23.00 -16.53
C ARG A 42 24.48 23.86 -15.42
N SER A 43 25.53 23.36 -14.78
CA SER A 43 26.53 24.21 -14.10
C SER A 43 27.84 23.42 -14.00
N PRO A 44 28.89 23.80 -14.74
CA PRO A 44 30.25 23.30 -14.51
C PRO A 44 31.04 24.39 -13.81
N ASP A 45 31.20 24.33 -12.49
CA ASP A 45 32.18 25.15 -11.77
C ASP A 45 32.47 24.54 -10.40
N PHE A 46 33.60 23.84 -10.28
CA PHE A 46 34.23 23.57 -8.99
C PHE A 46 35.64 24.17 -9.04
N GLY A 47 35.73 25.38 -8.48
CA GLY A 47 36.96 26.12 -8.31
C GLY A 47 37.92 25.45 -7.34
N SER A 48 39.19 25.55 -7.71
CA SER A 48 40.39 25.24 -6.95
C SER A 48 40.42 25.92 -5.58
N GLN A 49 40.50 25.14 -4.50
CA GLN A 49 41.06 25.60 -3.22
C GLN A 49 42.44 24.98 -3.04
N THR A 50 43.47 25.80 -3.20
CA THR A 50 44.83 25.52 -2.72
C THR A 50 45.14 26.50 -1.61
N SER A 51 45.13 26.01 -0.37
CA SER A 51 45.77 26.65 0.77
C SER A 51 46.62 25.61 1.50
N SER A 52 47.94 25.74 1.28
CA SER A 52 49.00 25.80 2.29
C SER A 52 48.82 25.01 3.60
N GLY A 53 49.84 24.20 3.91
CA GLY A 53 50.43 24.25 5.25
C GLY A 53 50.55 22.91 5.99
N LEU A 54 51.73 22.32 5.86
CA LEU A 54 52.57 21.80 6.95
C LEU A 54 51.97 20.75 7.92
N ALA A 55 52.49 19.53 7.70
CA ALA A 55 53.13 18.70 8.72
C ALA A 55 52.36 18.42 10.01
N GLU A 56 51.72 17.24 10.06
CA GLU A 56 51.66 16.52 11.33
C GLU A 56 51.74 15.00 11.15
N THR A 57 52.57 14.43 12.02
CA THR A 57 53.14 13.09 12.04
C THR A 57 52.19 11.98 12.47
N ARG A 58 52.58 10.74 12.13
CA ARG A 58 52.05 9.42 12.57
C ARG A 58 50.72 9.04 11.92
N ARG A 59 50.53 7.83 11.40
CA ARG A 59 50.67 6.56 12.13
C ARG A 59 50.41 5.39 11.15
N TRP A 60 51.30 4.40 11.14
CA TRP A 60 51.08 2.98 10.82
C TRP A 60 50.34 2.60 9.53
N GLY A 61 51.10 2.04 8.60
CA GLY A 61 50.57 1.29 7.47
C GLY A 61 49.84 0.03 7.92
N HIS A 62 48.51 0.07 7.81
CA HIS A 62 47.69 -1.10 7.59
C HIS A 62 46.83 -0.84 6.36
N THR A 63 47.42 -0.95 5.17
CA THR A 63 46.66 -1.17 3.93
C THR A 63 46.20 -2.63 3.89
N GLY A 64 45.43 -3.03 4.91
CA GLY A 64 44.51 -4.15 4.74
C GLY A 64 43.44 -3.66 3.78
N ALA A 65 43.48 -4.12 2.53
CA ALA A 65 42.35 -3.99 1.63
C ALA A 65 41.13 -4.51 2.38
N VAL A 66 40.25 -3.62 2.85
CA VAL A 66 38.95 -4.00 3.39
C VAL A 66 38.30 -4.81 2.28
N PRO A 67 38.00 -6.11 2.48
CA PRO A 67 37.28 -6.87 1.48
C PRO A 67 36.00 -6.09 1.22
N THR A 68 35.86 -5.52 0.03
CA THR A 68 34.60 -4.95 -0.43
C THR A 68 33.63 -6.09 -0.39
N ALA A 69 32.85 -6.17 0.70
CA ALA A 69 31.89 -7.23 0.94
C ALA A 69 31.06 -7.34 -0.33
N ALA A 70 31.23 -8.44 -1.07
CA ALA A 70 30.55 -8.65 -2.33
C ALA A 70 29.06 -8.44 -2.08
N THR A 71 28.50 -7.39 -2.67
CA THR A 71 27.09 -7.07 -2.48
C THR A 71 26.31 -8.29 -2.95
N PRO A 72 25.58 -9.00 -2.07
CA PRO A 72 24.90 -10.21 -2.49
C PRO A 72 23.97 -9.87 -3.66
N ALA A 73 24.13 -10.58 -4.77
CA ALA A 73 23.33 -10.38 -5.96
C ALA A 73 21.83 -10.41 -5.57
N PRO A 74 20.99 -9.53 -6.15
CA PRO A 74 19.59 -9.46 -5.76
C PRO A 74 18.91 -10.80 -6.05
N ARG A 75 18.41 -11.47 -4.99
CA ARG A 75 17.68 -12.74 -5.09
C ARG A 75 16.34 -12.52 -5.82
N ARG A 76 16.34 -12.68 -7.15
CA ARG A 76 15.15 -12.56 -8.02
C ARG A 76 14.45 -13.89 -8.28
N TRP A 77 15.06 -15.01 -7.89
CA TRP A 77 14.50 -16.36 -8.11
C TRP A 77 13.05 -16.55 -7.61
N PRO A 78 12.57 -15.94 -6.50
CA PRO A 78 11.18 -16.16 -6.09
C PRO A 78 10.17 -15.50 -7.04
N ALA A 79 10.55 -14.36 -7.65
CA ALA A 79 9.72 -13.73 -8.67
C ALA A 79 9.73 -14.55 -9.97
N ALA A 80 10.87 -15.14 -10.35
CA ALA A 80 10.93 -16.06 -11.48
C ALA A 80 10.06 -17.30 -11.24
N LEU A 81 10.08 -17.85 -10.01
CA LEU A 81 9.22 -18.96 -9.61
C LEU A 81 7.73 -18.58 -9.68
N PHE A 82 7.36 -17.39 -9.21
CA PHE A 82 5.98 -16.88 -9.36
C PHE A 82 5.53 -16.87 -10.82
N VAL A 83 6.36 -16.33 -11.72
CA VAL A 83 6.05 -16.27 -13.16
C VAL A 83 5.94 -17.66 -13.76
N LEU A 84 6.85 -18.57 -13.41
CA LEU A 84 6.83 -19.95 -13.88
C LEU A 84 5.56 -20.69 -13.43
N VAL A 85 5.25 -20.65 -12.13
CA VAL A 85 4.04 -21.30 -11.57
C VAL A 85 2.79 -20.67 -12.16
N GLY A 86 2.76 -19.34 -12.33
CA GLY A 86 1.67 -18.63 -12.99
C GLY A 86 1.46 -19.07 -14.43
N ALA A 87 2.51 -19.20 -15.22
CA ALA A 87 2.43 -19.68 -16.60
C ALA A 87 1.91 -21.13 -16.66
N VAL A 88 2.46 -22.02 -15.82
CA VAL A 88 2.00 -23.41 -15.72
C VAL A 88 0.54 -23.48 -15.30
N HIS A 89 0.12 -22.65 -14.34
CA HIS A 89 -1.26 -22.60 -13.87
C HIS A 89 -2.22 -22.11 -14.95
N LEU A 90 -1.87 -21.05 -15.70
CA LEU A 90 -2.69 -20.56 -16.81
C LEU A 90 -2.83 -21.59 -17.93
N VAL A 91 -1.75 -22.30 -18.27
CA VAL A 91 -1.81 -23.42 -19.24
C VAL A 91 -2.71 -24.54 -18.70
N ALA A 92 -2.57 -24.91 -17.43
CA ALA A 92 -3.44 -25.91 -16.81
C ALA A 92 -4.92 -25.50 -16.82
N LEU A 93 -5.24 -24.21 -16.58
CA LEU A 93 -6.60 -23.70 -16.67
C LEU A 93 -7.16 -23.75 -18.10
N LEU A 94 -6.37 -23.33 -19.10
CA LEU A 94 -6.78 -23.34 -20.50
C LEU A 94 -7.00 -24.77 -21.04
N LEU A 95 -6.24 -25.74 -20.55
CA LEU A 95 -6.34 -27.14 -20.94
C LEU A 95 -7.28 -27.96 -20.03
N GLY A 96 -7.88 -27.35 -19.01
CA GLY A 96 -8.79 -28.02 -18.07
C GLY A 96 -8.12 -29.11 -17.23
N TRP A 97 -6.82 -28.98 -16.96
CA TRP A 97 -6.06 -29.99 -16.24
C TRP A 97 -6.37 -29.98 -14.73
N PRO A 98 -6.46 -31.16 -14.09
CA PRO A 98 -6.72 -31.27 -12.65
C PRO A 98 -5.56 -30.70 -11.80
N THR A 99 -4.37 -30.52 -12.39
CA THR A 99 -3.23 -29.90 -11.73
C THR A 99 -3.40 -28.40 -11.44
N SER A 100 -4.46 -27.77 -11.99
CA SER A 100 -4.81 -26.37 -11.71
C SER A 100 -5.01 -26.10 -10.21
N THR A 101 -5.56 -27.04 -9.44
CA THR A 101 -5.73 -26.89 -7.98
C THR A 101 -4.39 -26.79 -7.25
N TYR A 102 -3.44 -27.68 -7.55
CA TYR A 102 -2.14 -27.68 -6.88
C TYR A 102 -1.28 -26.48 -7.28
N THR A 103 -1.32 -26.13 -8.56
CA THR A 103 -0.58 -24.96 -9.06
C THR A 103 -1.12 -23.66 -8.48
N GLN A 104 -2.44 -23.57 -8.23
CA GLN A 104 -3.07 -22.42 -7.56
C GLN A 104 -2.50 -22.20 -6.15
N TRP A 105 -2.33 -23.28 -5.36
CA TRP A 105 -1.77 -23.20 -4.02
C TRP A 105 -0.31 -22.70 -4.01
N LEU A 106 0.41 -22.86 -5.12
CA LEU A 106 1.81 -22.46 -5.26
C LEU A 106 1.99 -21.04 -5.81
N LEU A 107 0.92 -20.31 -6.18
CA LEU A 107 1.04 -18.99 -6.81
C LEU A 107 1.56 -17.92 -5.84
N VAL A 108 0.92 -17.76 -4.69
CA VAL A 108 1.22 -16.64 -3.78
C VAL A 108 2.47 -16.83 -2.90
N PRO A 109 2.83 -18.05 -2.43
CA PRO A 109 4.00 -18.23 -1.57
C PRO A 109 5.33 -17.69 -2.15
N PRO A 110 5.63 -17.86 -3.46
CA PRO A 110 6.80 -17.24 -4.08
C PRO A 110 6.79 -15.70 -4.03
N LEU A 111 5.63 -15.04 -4.12
CA LEU A 111 5.51 -13.58 -3.96
C LEU A 111 5.76 -13.13 -2.52
N ILE A 112 5.26 -13.88 -1.54
CA ILE A 112 5.55 -13.65 -0.11
C ILE A 112 7.06 -13.76 0.12
N ALA A 113 7.67 -14.84 -0.35
CA ALA A 113 9.11 -15.03 -0.29
C ALA A 113 9.87 -13.91 -1.01
N HIS A 114 9.38 -13.45 -2.16
CA HIS A 114 9.97 -12.32 -2.88
C HIS A 114 9.96 -11.04 -2.04
N LEU A 115 8.82 -10.69 -1.45
CA LEU A 115 8.69 -9.49 -0.64
C LEU A 115 9.60 -9.57 0.61
N LEU A 116 9.62 -10.70 1.31
CA LEU A 116 10.45 -10.91 2.49
C LEU A 116 11.95 -10.89 2.18
N LEU A 117 12.40 -11.54 1.11
CA LEU A 117 13.82 -11.59 0.74
C LEU A 117 14.35 -10.26 0.20
N ARG A 118 13.48 -9.41 -0.35
CA ARG A 118 13.85 -8.09 -0.90
C ARG A 118 13.76 -6.96 0.11
N CYS A 119 13.10 -7.17 1.24
CA CYS A 119 13.01 -6.23 2.34
C CYS A 119 13.85 -6.70 3.54
N ARG A 120 14.96 -6.03 3.84
CA ARG A 120 15.82 -6.35 5.00
C ARG A 120 15.10 -6.19 6.34
N THR A 121 14.02 -5.41 6.39
CA THR A 121 13.23 -5.19 7.61
C THR A 121 11.74 -5.37 7.34
N VAL A 122 11.15 -6.42 7.93
CA VAL A 122 9.69 -6.61 7.98
C VAL A 122 9.01 -5.57 8.92
N ARG A 123 9.82 -4.71 9.55
CA ARG A 123 9.36 -3.72 10.53
C ARG A 123 8.51 -2.60 9.94
N SER A 124 8.64 -2.29 8.65
CA SER A 124 7.81 -1.23 8.08
C SER A 124 6.34 -1.70 8.03
N PRO A 125 5.37 -0.88 8.47
CA PRO A 125 3.95 -1.26 8.44
C PRO A 125 3.49 -1.69 7.05
N LEU A 126 4.01 -1.04 6.00
CA LEU A 126 3.71 -1.35 4.61
C LEU A 126 4.11 -2.79 4.23
N VAL A 127 5.30 -3.25 4.62
CA VAL A 127 5.76 -4.62 4.32
C VAL A 127 5.03 -5.63 5.20
N ARG A 128 4.88 -5.35 6.50
CA ARG A 128 4.18 -6.25 7.43
C ARG A 128 2.75 -6.52 6.99
N TRP A 129 1.98 -5.47 6.73
CA TRP A 129 0.60 -5.60 6.30
C TRP A 129 0.49 -6.14 4.87
N GLY A 130 1.45 -5.84 3.98
CA GLY A 130 1.52 -6.47 2.65
C GLY A 130 1.73 -7.98 2.72
N VAL A 131 2.60 -8.47 3.61
CA VAL A 131 2.79 -9.91 3.83
C VAL A 131 1.53 -10.56 4.40
N VAL A 132 0.88 -9.92 5.39
CA VAL A 132 -0.40 -10.39 5.94
C VAL A 132 -1.47 -10.45 4.84
N ALA A 133 -1.55 -9.43 3.99
CA ALA A 133 -2.49 -9.40 2.88
C ALA A 133 -2.25 -10.56 1.90
N LEU A 134 -0.99 -10.81 1.51
CA LEU A 134 -0.64 -11.92 0.63
C LEU A 134 -0.96 -13.29 1.27
N LEU A 135 -0.68 -13.46 2.58
CA LEU A 135 -1.02 -14.69 3.29
C LEU A 135 -2.54 -14.91 3.32
N LEU A 136 -3.32 -13.86 3.55
CA LEU A 136 -4.78 -13.94 3.52
C LEU A 136 -5.32 -14.22 2.11
N SER A 137 -4.73 -13.63 1.07
CA SER A 137 -5.06 -13.96 -0.34
C SER A 137 -4.76 -15.42 -0.65
N TRP A 138 -3.60 -15.92 -0.22
CA TRP A 138 -3.24 -17.33 -0.36
C TRP A 138 -4.22 -18.28 0.35
N LEU A 139 -4.66 -17.93 1.56
CA LEU A 139 -5.70 -18.67 2.27
C LEU A 139 -7.04 -18.58 1.54
N GLY A 140 -7.38 -17.43 0.96
CA GLY A 140 -8.56 -17.26 0.11
C GLY A 140 -8.54 -18.12 -1.15
N ASP A 141 -7.36 -18.40 -1.71
CA ASP A 141 -7.18 -19.30 -2.85
C ASP A 141 -7.23 -20.78 -2.46
N SER A 142 -6.78 -21.11 -1.24
CA SER A 142 -6.53 -22.50 -0.83
C SER A 142 -7.67 -23.07 0.02
N VAL A 143 -8.11 -22.35 1.05
CA VAL A 143 -9.09 -22.86 2.04
C VAL A 143 -10.44 -23.19 1.40
N PRO A 144 -11.03 -22.37 0.51
CA PRO A 144 -12.32 -22.73 -0.12
C PRO A 144 -12.28 -24.04 -0.92
N THR A 145 -11.12 -24.44 -1.43
CA THR A 145 -10.99 -25.71 -2.18
C THR A 145 -11.20 -26.95 -1.29
N LEU A 146 -11.00 -26.79 0.02
CA LEU A 146 -11.17 -27.84 1.03
C LEU A 146 -12.59 -27.88 1.62
N LEU A 147 -13.45 -26.93 1.26
CA LEU A 147 -14.78 -26.77 1.83
C LEU A 147 -15.89 -27.28 0.89
N PRO A 148 -17.07 -27.65 1.45
CA PRO A 148 -18.25 -27.96 0.66
C PRO A 148 -18.70 -26.76 -0.20
N PRO A 149 -19.33 -26.98 -1.37
CA PRO A 149 -19.75 -25.93 -2.30
C PRO A 149 -20.44 -24.69 -1.69
N PRO A 150 -21.43 -24.81 -0.77
CA PRO A 150 -22.11 -23.62 -0.24
C PRO A 150 -21.22 -22.73 0.64
N ALA A 151 -20.14 -23.27 1.21
CA ALA A 151 -19.22 -22.52 2.07
C ALA A 151 -18.09 -21.85 1.27
N ARG A 152 -17.83 -22.26 0.03
CA ARG A 152 -16.66 -21.81 -0.75
C ARG A 152 -16.67 -20.30 -1.00
N LEU A 153 -17.79 -19.78 -1.51
CA LEU A 153 -17.92 -18.37 -1.86
C LEU A 153 -17.84 -17.46 -0.62
N PRO A 154 -18.62 -17.68 0.46
CA PRO A 154 -18.51 -16.87 1.67
C PRO A 154 -17.10 -16.88 2.28
N THR A 155 -16.46 -18.06 2.37
CA THR A 155 -15.10 -18.17 2.92
C THR A 155 -14.09 -17.43 2.05
N ASN A 156 -14.20 -17.53 0.73
CA ASN A 156 -13.36 -16.77 -0.20
C ASN A 156 -13.53 -15.25 0.02
N MET A 157 -14.77 -14.76 0.11
CA MET A 157 -15.05 -13.33 0.36
C MET A 157 -14.47 -12.84 1.70
N VAL A 158 -14.51 -13.65 2.75
CA VAL A 158 -13.92 -13.29 4.05
C VAL A 158 -12.40 -13.16 3.95
N PHE A 159 -11.70 -14.16 3.42
CA PHE A 159 -10.24 -14.11 3.32
C PHE A 159 -9.76 -12.98 2.41
N PHE A 160 -10.37 -12.81 1.23
CA PHE A 160 -10.01 -11.72 0.34
C PHE A 160 -10.42 -10.34 0.90
N GLY A 161 -11.55 -10.25 1.61
CA GLY A 161 -11.94 -9.03 2.32
C GLY A 161 -10.90 -8.63 3.37
N LEU A 162 -10.42 -9.58 4.17
CA LEU A 162 -9.35 -9.34 5.14
C LEU A 162 -8.01 -9.01 4.46
N ALA A 163 -7.72 -9.59 3.29
CA ALA A 163 -6.55 -9.23 2.50
C ALA A 163 -6.62 -7.77 2.02
N HIS A 164 -7.77 -7.31 1.53
CA HIS A 164 -8.00 -5.91 1.16
C HIS A 164 -7.88 -4.98 2.35
N ALA A 165 -8.48 -5.34 3.50
CA ALA A 165 -8.34 -4.59 4.74
C ALA A 165 -6.86 -4.46 5.16
N SER A 166 -6.08 -5.54 5.01
CA SER A 166 -4.65 -5.53 5.29
C SER A 166 -3.88 -4.61 4.34
N TRP A 167 -4.17 -4.63 3.04
CA TRP A 167 -3.59 -3.67 2.08
C TRP A 167 -3.97 -2.22 2.40
N ILE A 168 -5.23 -1.97 2.77
CA ILE A 168 -5.71 -0.67 3.23
C ILE A 168 -4.87 -0.21 4.42
N MET A 169 -4.67 -1.04 5.44
CA MET A 169 -3.83 -0.73 6.60
C MET A 169 -2.36 -0.48 6.21
N ALA A 170 -1.86 -1.17 5.18
CA ALA A 170 -0.52 -0.97 4.64
C ALA A 170 -0.36 0.43 4.00
N PHE A 171 -1.40 0.91 3.31
CA PHE A 171 -1.39 2.15 2.53
C PHE A 171 -1.91 3.36 3.29
N LEU A 172 -2.67 3.14 4.37
CA LEU A 172 -3.28 4.19 5.18
C LEU A 172 -2.31 5.29 5.62
N PRO A 173 -1.05 5.01 6.02
CA PRO A 173 -0.10 6.08 6.36
C PRO A 173 0.20 7.07 5.21
N CYS A 174 -0.10 6.69 3.96
CA CYS A 174 0.10 7.50 2.77
C CYS A 174 -1.19 8.17 2.25
N TRP A 175 -2.30 8.09 2.98
CA TRP A 175 -3.62 8.56 2.50
C TRP A 175 -3.63 10.04 2.07
N ARG A 176 -2.88 10.92 2.75
CA ARG A 176 -2.81 12.36 2.40
C ARG A 176 -2.17 12.60 1.03
N ARG A 177 -1.34 11.67 0.55
CA ARG A 177 -0.70 11.71 -0.77
C ARG A 177 -1.54 11.01 -1.84
N SER A 178 -2.59 10.30 -1.43
CA SER A 178 -3.51 9.65 -2.35
C SER A 178 -4.45 10.67 -2.99
N ILE A 179 -5.18 10.24 -4.02
CA ILE A 179 -6.20 11.07 -4.68
C ILE A 179 -7.25 11.62 -3.70
N VAL A 180 -7.50 10.96 -2.56
CA VAL A 180 -8.39 11.48 -1.49
C VAL A 180 -7.90 12.84 -0.99
N GLY A 181 -6.59 12.96 -0.73
CA GLY A 181 -6.00 14.19 -0.19
C GLY A 181 -5.57 15.19 -1.27
N THR A 182 -5.23 14.72 -2.47
CA THR A 182 -4.66 15.59 -3.52
C THR A 182 -5.65 16.01 -4.60
N ARG A 183 -6.58 15.14 -4.98
CA ARG A 183 -7.46 15.29 -6.16
C ARG A 183 -8.80 14.56 -5.95
N PRO A 184 -9.65 14.99 -4.99
CA PRO A 184 -10.85 14.26 -4.61
C PRO A 184 -11.85 14.09 -5.76
N GLN A 185 -11.78 14.91 -6.82
CA GLN A 185 -12.62 14.73 -8.01
C GLN A 185 -12.38 13.38 -8.70
N LEU A 186 -11.15 12.84 -8.61
CA LEU A 186 -10.82 11.53 -9.17
C LEU A 186 -11.45 10.36 -8.38
N LEU A 187 -12.13 10.61 -7.27
CA LEU A 187 -12.92 9.58 -6.56
C LEU A 187 -14.21 9.23 -7.29
N VAL A 188 -14.74 10.13 -8.13
CA VAL A 188 -15.98 9.91 -8.89
C VAL A 188 -15.93 8.62 -9.72
N PRO A 189 -14.92 8.35 -10.57
CA PRO A 189 -14.87 7.09 -11.32
C PRO A 189 -14.79 5.85 -10.42
N TYR A 190 -14.13 5.92 -9.27
CA TYR A 190 -14.09 4.82 -8.29
C TYR A 190 -15.45 4.62 -7.62
N ALA A 191 -16.15 5.70 -7.29
CA ALA A 191 -17.50 5.65 -6.72
C ALA A 191 -18.51 5.07 -7.73
N ILE A 192 -18.44 5.48 -8.99
CA ILE A 192 -19.24 4.89 -10.07
C ILE A 192 -18.92 3.40 -10.22
N GLY A 193 -17.63 3.04 -10.22
CA GLY A 193 -17.19 1.65 -10.31
C GLY A 193 -17.72 0.78 -9.16
N VAL A 194 -17.64 1.25 -7.91
CA VAL A 194 -18.11 0.48 -6.75
C VAL A 194 -19.63 0.35 -6.74
N VAL A 195 -20.35 1.43 -7.03
CA VAL A 195 -21.83 1.41 -7.08
C VAL A 195 -22.31 0.51 -8.22
N GLY A 196 -21.68 0.61 -9.40
CA GLY A 196 -21.98 -0.25 -10.54
C GLY A 196 -21.71 -1.73 -10.23
N LEU A 197 -20.57 -2.04 -9.61
CA LEU A 197 -20.21 -3.42 -9.26
C LEU A 197 -21.17 -4.00 -8.20
N ILE A 198 -21.46 -3.25 -7.15
CA ILE A 198 -22.40 -3.65 -6.10
C ILE A 198 -23.80 -3.83 -6.70
N GLY A 199 -24.26 -2.87 -7.51
CA GLY A 199 -25.55 -2.91 -8.21
C GLY A 199 -25.70 -4.13 -9.13
N LEU A 200 -24.61 -4.54 -9.78
CA LEU A 200 -24.59 -5.72 -10.64
C LEU A 200 -24.68 -7.03 -9.85
N CYS A 201 -24.04 -7.10 -8.68
CA CYS A 201 -23.98 -8.31 -7.86
C CYS A 201 -25.19 -8.48 -6.94
N LEU A 202 -25.81 -7.38 -6.51
CA LEU A 202 -26.92 -7.34 -5.56
C LEU A 202 -28.07 -8.30 -5.91
N PRO A 203 -28.63 -8.31 -7.14
CA PRO A 203 -29.79 -9.15 -7.47
C PRO A 203 -29.55 -10.65 -7.30
N GLY A 204 -28.32 -11.12 -7.49
CA GLY A 204 -27.96 -12.54 -7.33
C GLY A 204 -27.38 -12.90 -5.97
N SER A 205 -27.15 -11.92 -5.10
CA SER A 205 -26.42 -12.13 -3.84
C SER A 205 -27.23 -12.81 -2.73
N GLY A 206 -28.57 -12.82 -2.82
CA GLY A 206 -29.43 -13.43 -1.81
C GLY A 206 -29.14 -12.89 -0.41
N SER A 207 -28.93 -13.79 0.56
CA SER A 207 -28.56 -13.41 1.94
C SER A 207 -27.13 -12.87 2.10
N LEU A 208 -26.28 -13.00 1.07
CA LEU A 208 -24.88 -12.53 1.10
C LEU A 208 -24.74 -11.04 0.76
N TRP A 209 -25.83 -10.33 0.48
CA TRP A 209 -25.77 -8.91 0.11
C TRP A 209 -24.96 -8.03 1.08
N PRO A 210 -24.97 -8.22 2.43
CA PRO A 210 -24.17 -7.37 3.31
C PRO A 210 -22.68 -7.59 3.08
N ALA A 211 -22.27 -8.84 2.82
CA ALA A 211 -20.90 -9.19 2.51
C ALA A 211 -20.47 -8.63 1.15
N VAL A 212 -21.35 -8.62 0.15
CA VAL A 212 -21.07 -8.02 -1.17
C VAL A 212 -20.82 -6.51 -1.04
N VAL A 213 -21.66 -5.79 -0.28
CA VAL A 213 -21.49 -4.35 -0.05
C VAL A 213 -20.18 -4.08 0.69
N ALA A 214 -19.94 -4.77 1.80
CA ALA A 214 -18.73 -4.59 2.59
C ALA A 214 -17.46 -4.91 1.77
N TYR A 215 -17.47 -6.01 1.01
CA TYR A 215 -16.37 -6.40 0.15
C TYR A 215 -16.13 -5.39 -0.97
N GLY A 216 -17.19 -4.92 -1.65
CA GLY A 216 -17.08 -3.91 -2.72
C GLY A 216 -16.44 -2.61 -2.23
N LEU A 217 -16.82 -2.14 -1.03
CA LEU A 217 -16.23 -0.95 -0.43
C LEU A 217 -14.74 -1.14 -0.12
N LEU A 218 -14.35 -2.28 0.45
CA LEU A 218 -12.94 -2.62 0.69
C LEU A 218 -12.14 -2.67 -0.61
N LEU A 219 -12.70 -3.35 -1.62
CA LEU A 219 -12.09 -3.57 -2.93
C LEU A 219 -11.76 -2.24 -3.64
N VAL A 220 -12.59 -1.21 -3.49
CA VAL A 220 -12.36 0.11 -4.12
C VAL A 220 -11.58 1.08 -3.22
N THR A 221 -11.68 0.96 -1.90
CA THR A 221 -10.87 1.79 -0.97
C THR A 221 -9.38 1.51 -1.14
N MET A 222 -9.02 0.24 -1.33
CA MET A 222 -7.66 -0.22 -1.50
C MET A 222 -6.91 0.49 -2.66
N PRO A 223 -7.37 0.48 -3.93
CA PRO A 223 -6.70 1.14 -5.04
C PRO A 223 -6.66 2.67 -4.90
N VAL A 224 -7.71 3.26 -4.31
CA VAL A 224 -7.75 4.69 -4.00
C VAL A 224 -6.58 5.08 -3.11
N LEU A 225 -6.35 4.34 -2.01
CA LEU A 225 -5.21 4.58 -1.12
C LEU A 225 -3.86 4.24 -1.76
N ALA A 226 -3.82 3.22 -2.61
CA ALA A 226 -2.61 2.80 -3.33
C ALA A 226 -2.01 3.93 -4.20
N THR A 227 -2.83 4.88 -4.65
CA THR A 227 -2.36 6.08 -5.38
C THR A 227 -1.38 6.95 -4.60
N GLY A 228 -1.42 6.92 -3.27
CA GLY A 228 -0.50 7.65 -2.40
C GLY A 228 0.85 6.95 -2.18
N VAL A 229 1.00 5.70 -2.63
CA VAL A 229 2.18 4.86 -2.36
C VAL A 229 3.09 4.79 -3.59
N ASP A 230 2.56 4.30 -4.71
CA ASP A 230 3.30 4.08 -5.94
C ASP A 230 2.37 3.86 -7.14
N VAL A 231 2.80 4.24 -8.35
CA VAL A 231 1.97 4.03 -9.56
C VAL A 231 1.76 2.53 -9.89
N LEU A 232 2.70 1.63 -9.55
CA LEU A 232 2.48 0.19 -9.73
C LEU A 232 1.44 -0.33 -8.73
N THR A 233 1.42 0.15 -7.48
CA THR A 233 0.37 -0.26 -6.54
C THR A 233 -1.01 0.20 -6.99
N SER A 234 -1.11 1.38 -7.60
CA SER A 234 -2.37 1.87 -8.19
C SER A 234 -2.87 0.95 -9.31
N TRP A 235 -2.00 0.63 -10.27
CA TRP A 235 -2.36 -0.29 -11.36
C TRP A 235 -2.67 -1.69 -10.86
N GLY A 236 -1.94 -2.17 -9.86
CA GLY A 236 -2.23 -3.44 -9.20
C GLY A 236 -3.61 -3.45 -8.56
N GLY A 237 -3.99 -2.38 -7.85
CA GLY A 237 -5.31 -2.24 -7.27
C GLY A 237 -6.43 -2.16 -8.32
N ILE A 238 -6.22 -1.42 -9.43
CA ILE A 238 -7.19 -1.35 -10.54
C ILE A 238 -7.37 -2.75 -11.17
N ALA A 239 -6.28 -3.46 -11.45
CA ALA A 239 -6.34 -4.82 -11.98
C ALA A 239 -7.11 -5.76 -11.03
N PHE A 240 -6.94 -5.58 -9.71
CA PHE A 240 -7.67 -6.34 -8.70
C PHE A 240 -9.18 -6.04 -8.72
N VAL A 241 -9.57 -4.76 -8.83
CA VAL A 241 -10.99 -4.38 -8.98
C VAL A 241 -11.60 -5.04 -10.22
N LEU A 242 -10.89 -5.03 -11.34
CA LEU A 242 -11.36 -5.63 -12.59
C LEU A 242 -11.53 -7.16 -12.44
N CYS A 243 -10.53 -7.88 -11.93
CA CYS A 243 -10.61 -9.33 -11.80
C CYS A 243 -11.67 -9.76 -10.77
N ALA A 244 -11.75 -9.10 -9.61
CA ALA A 244 -12.76 -9.37 -8.60
C ALA A 244 -14.17 -8.98 -9.07
N GLY A 245 -14.27 -7.95 -9.90
CA GLY A 245 -15.52 -7.54 -10.52
C GLY A 245 -16.07 -8.58 -11.50
N LEU A 246 -15.20 -9.12 -12.36
CA LEU A 246 -15.54 -10.25 -13.24
C LEU A 246 -15.93 -11.50 -12.45
N LEU A 247 -15.20 -11.79 -11.37
CA LEU A 247 -15.51 -12.93 -10.51
C LEU A 247 -16.87 -12.76 -9.81
N GLY A 248 -17.18 -11.57 -9.32
CA GLY A 248 -18.49 -11.23 -8.74
C GLY A 248 -19.62 -11.33 -9.76
N TRP A 249 -19.41 -10.85 -10.98
CA TRP A 249 -20.36 -11.00 -12.08
C TRP A 249 -20.66 -12.49 -12.32
N ARG A 250 -19.63 -13.32 -12.53
CA ARG A 250 -19.77 -14.77 -12.74
C ARG A 250 -20.47 -15.47 -11.57
N ALA A 251 -20.19 -15.06 -10.34
CA ALA A 251 -20.78 -15.66 -9.15
C ALA A 251 -22.28 -15.37 -8.97
N PHE A 252 -22.74 -14.17 -9.35
CA PHE A 252 -24.10 -13.70 -9.05
C PHE A 252 -25.01 -13.52 -10.28
N ARG A 253 -24.51 -13.70 -11.50
CA ARG A 253 -25.31 -13.62 -12.73
C ARG A 253 -25.21 -14.95 -13.51
N PRO A 254 -26.21 -15.83 -13.36
CA PRO A 254 -26.30 -17.06 -14.15
C PRO A 254 -26.32 -16.74 -15.65
N GLY A 255 -25.58 -17.51 -16.46
CA GLY A 255 -25.56 -17.37 -17.93
C GLY A 255 -24.40 -16.55 -18.50
N PHE A 256 -23.51 -16.00 -17.67
CA PHE A 256 -22.25 -15.42 -18.13
C PHE A 256 -21.15 -16.49 -18.16
N ASP A 257 -20.92 -17.07 -19.35
CA ASP A 257 -19.81 -18.00 -19.57
C ASP A 257 -19.06 -17.58 -20.84
N LEU A 258 -17.88 -16.99 -20.65
CA LEU A 258 -16.97 -16.67 -21.74
C LEU A 258 -15.90 -17.76 -21.82
N PRO A 259 -15.52 -18.22 -23.03
CA PRO A 259 -14.41 -19.13 -23.17
C PRO A 259 -13.14 -18.51 -22.58
N ALA A 260 -12.41 -19.29 -21.78
CA ALA A 260 -11.20 -18.87 -21.09
C ALA A 260 -11.35 -17.72 -20.06
N VAL A 261 -12.58 -17.39 -19.63
CA VAL A 261 -12.80 -16.34 -18.62
C VAL A 261 -12.03 -16.58 -17.33
N ASP A 262 -11.92 -17.83 -16.90
CA ASP A 262 -11.18 -18.20 -15.69
C ASP A 262 -9.67 -17.91 -15.85
N ALA A 263 -9.10 -18.15 -17.04
CA ALA A 263 -7.71 -17.82 -17.35
C ALA A 263 -7.50 -16.29 -17.41
N VAL A 264 -8.45 -15.53 -17.94
CA VAL A 264 -8.39 -14.05 -17.97
C VAL A 264 -8.45 -13.45 -16.57
N ILE A 265 -9.39 -13.92 -15.74
CA ILE A 265 -9.52 -13.50 -14.34
C ILE A 265 -8.23 -13.82 -13.58
N MET A 266 -7.70 -15.03 -13.76
CA MET A 266 -6.48 -15.47 -13.08
C MET A 266 -5.26 -14.67 -13.56
N ALA A 267 -5.11 -14.40 -14.85
CA ALA A 267 -4.03 -13.58 -15.37
C ALA A 267 -4.08 -12.15 -14.80
N ALA A 268 -5.27 -11.54 -14.74
CA ALA A 268 -5.47 -10.22 -14.14
C ALA A 268 -5.14 -10.24 -12.62
N TYR A 269 -5.52 -11.29 -11.91
CA TYR A 269 -5.17 -11.49 -10.49
C TYR A 269 -3.66 -11.60 -10.27
N LEU A 270 -2.95 -12.39 -11.09
CA LEU A 270 -1.50 -12.54 -11.00
C LEU A 270 -0.78 -11.23 -11.27
N CYS A 271 -1.21 -10.49 -12.31
CA CYS A 271 -0.73 -9.14 -12.61
C CYS A 271 -0.99 -8.19 -11.43
N ALA A 272 -2.19 -8.21 -10.86
CA ALA A 272 -2.55 -7.38 -9.71
C ALA A 272 -1.59 -7.60 -8.54
N GLN A 273 -1.40 -8.86 -8.12
CA GLN A 273 -0.49 -9.19 -7.02
C GLN A 273 0.96 -8.81 -7.30
N ALA A 274 1.47 -9.11 -8.50
CA ALA A 274 2.82 -8.77 -8.88
C ALA A 274 3.06 -7.25 -8.84
N LEU A 275 2.12 -6.45 -9.34
CA LEU A 275 2.17 -4.99 -9.33
C LEU A 275 2.12 -4.42 -7.91
N LEU A 276 1.29 -4.98 -7.03
CA LEU A 276 1.22 -4.58 -5.62
C LEU A 276 2.54 -4.84 -4.89
N VAL A 277 3.14 -6.01 -5.09
CA VAL A 277 4.45 -6.34 -4.50
C VAL A 277 5.55 -5.46 -5.08
N ALA A 278 5.60 -5.30 -6.40
CA ALA A 278 6.61 -4.48 -7.07
C ALA A 278 6.54 -3.01 -6.63
N GLY A 279 5.33 -2.43 -6.57
CA GLY A 279 5.12 -1.07 -6.12
C GLY A 279 5.47 -0.89 -4.64
N THR A 280 5.15 -1.88 -3.79
CA THR A 280 5.55 -1.91 -2.38
C THR A 280 7.07 -1.90 -2.23
N LEU A 281 7.78 -2.75 -2.96
CA LEU A 281 9.25 -2.80 -2.95
C LEU A 281 9.87 -1.48 -3.43
N ARG A 282 9.31 -0.89 -4.51
CA ARG A 282 9.77 0.39 -5.03
C ARG A 282 9.55 1.53 -4.05
N ALA A 283 8.41 1.55 -3.36
CA ALA A 283 8.13 2.52 -2.30
C ALA A 283 9.08 2.37 -1.11
N GLN A 284 9.45 1.13 -0.74
CA GLN A 284 10.43 0.88 0.32
C GLN A 284 11.83 1.35 -0.06
N TRP A 285 12.32 1.06 -1.27
CA TRP A 285 13.66 1.50 -1.67
C TRP A 285 13.79 3.02 -1.74
N ARG A 286 12.73 3.72 -2.14
CA ARG A 286 12.72 5.20 -2.11
C ARG A 286 12.76 5.80 -0.72
N ARG A 287 12.39 5.04 0.32
CA ARG A 287 12.49 5.51 1.72
C ARG A 287 13.91 5.40 2.28
N GLY A 288 14.79 4.62 1.63
CA GLY A 288 16.19 4.42 2.03
C GLY A 288 16.35 3.83 3.45
N PRO A 289 17.56 3.38 3.83
CA PRO A 289 17.92 3.32 5.25
C PRO A 289 17.85 4.75 5.77
N GLY A 290 16.96 5.03 6.72
CA GLY A 290 16.99 6.33 7.42
C GLY A 290 18.39 6.56 7.99
N PRO A 291 18.86 7.82 8.09
CA PRO A 291 20.13 8.10 8.75
C PRO A 291 20.10 7.44 10.12
N ALA A 292 21.10 6.58 10.38
CA ALA A 292 21.25 5.94 11.67
C ALA A 292 21.28 7.06 12.72
N LEU A 293 20.21 7.18 13.51
CA LEU A 293 20.18 8.00 14.72
C LEU A 293 21.18 7.36 15.71
N GLY A 294 22.45 7.66 15.50
CA GLY A 294 23.57 7.00 16.16
C GLY A 294 24.95 7.63 15.86
N GLN A 295 24.99 8.76 15.15
CA GLN A 295 26.09 9.71 15.28
C GLN A 295 25.54 10.94 15.97
N ALA A 296 25.37 10.84 17.29
CA ALA A 296 25.37 12.03 18.11
C ALA A 296 26.69 12.77 17.80
N PRO A 297 26.67 14.10 17.58
CA PRO A 297 27.91 14.85 17.49
C PRO A 297 28.64 14.61 18.82
N VAL A 298 29.83 14.01 18.74
CA VAL A 298 30.70 13.86 19.90
C VAL A 298 30.91 15.26 20.44
N GLY A 299 30.23 15.56 21.55
CA GLY A 299 30.39 16.81 22.26
C GLY A 299 31.84 16.92 22.66
N LEU A 300 32.54 17.90 22.09
CA LEU A 300 33.80 18.40 22.61
C LEU A 300 33.51 19.12 23.93
N THR A 301 33.23 18.36 24.99
CA THR A 301 33.29 18.87 26.36
C THR A 301 34.74 18.77 26.82
N GLY A 302 35.42 19.90 26.89
CA GLY A 302 36.74 19.97 27.50
C GLY A 302 37.47 21.25 27.18
N ARG A 303 37.13 22.34 27.86
CA ARG A 303 38.11 23.41 28.10
C ARG A 303 38.18 23.66 29.60
N PRO A 304 39.33 23.40 30.26
CA PRO A 304 39.49 23.71 31.67
C PRO A 304 39.60 25.23 31.85
N SER A 305 39.00 25.68 32.94
CA SER A 305 39.15 27.02 33.49
C SER A 305 40.60 27.26 33.96
N SER A 306 41.19 28.36 33.51
CA SER A 306 42.31 29.07 34.15
C SER A 306 42.02 30.55 33.90
N ALA A 307 41.65 31.31 34.95
CA ALA A 307 42.57 32.04 35.84
C ALA A 307 43.32 33.14 35.08
#